data_AF-A0AAX2DRU3-F1
#
_entry.id   AF-A0AAX2DRU3-F1
#
_cell.length_a   1.000
_cell.length_b   1.000
_cell.length_c   1.000
_cell.angle_alpha   90.00
_cell.angle_beta   90.00
_cell.angle_gamma   90.00
#
_symmetry.space_group_name_H-M   'P 1'
#
loop_
_entity.id
_entity.type
_entity.pdbx_description
1 polymer ?
#
loop_
_entity_poly.entity_id
_entity_poly.type
_entity_poly.pdbx_seq_one_letter_code
_entity_poly.pdbx_strand_id
1 'polypeptide(L)'
;MHKNVLGLSLFCEEILYISKLFNNGNSLEMIEERIHALYSPQKSRILYERIAFLKYDFVSEIKTEQNLVLKYICFYLIMRTDKCLMAFLHFFYHEYLLLYDVNLERNQLLRFLLGETTWSLKKLERQCDLYIKLLLEAEMIVKQGNQFIWEKHYFDISDEKMIRQNTNNFFNNLVLGEQLICG
;
A
#
# COMPACT_ATOMS: atom_id res chain seq x y z
N MET A 1 -14.79 -9.38 -24.10
CA MET A 1 -14.45 -10.59 -23.32
C MET A 1 -13.75 -10.19 -22.04
N HIS A 2 -14.30 -10.60 -20.90
CA HIS A 2 -13.76 -10.32 -19.56
C HIS A 2 -12.40 -10.99 -19.34
N LYS A 3 -11.46 -10.26 -18.73
CA LYS A 3 -10.62 -10.81 -17.66
C LYS A 3 -10.72 -9.90 -16.44
N ASN A 4 -11.69 -10.26 -15.59
CA ASN A 4 -11.68 -9.92 -14.18
C ASN A 4 -10.42 -10.51 -13.54
N VAL A 5 -9.83 -9.74 -12.63
CA VAL A 5 -9.50 -10.08 -11.23
C VAL A 5 -8.27 -9.23 -10.89
N LEU A 6 -8.49 -8.09 -10.22
CA LEU A 6 -7.42 -7.37 -9.52
C LEU A 6 -7.03 -8.22 -8.31
N GLY A 7 -6.29 -9.30 -8.56
CA GLY A 7 -5.56 -10.05 -7.55
C GLY A 7 -4.23 -9.37 -7.32
N LEU A 8 -4.25 -8.09 -6.94
CA LEU A 8 -3.02 -7.34 -6.72
C LEU A 8 -2.72 -7.37 -5.24
N SER A 9 -1.72 -8.16 -4.86
CA SER A 9 -1.09 -7.99 -3.57
C SER A 9 -0.26 -6.71 -3.57
N LEU A 10 0.41 -6.44 -2.46
CA LEU A 10 1.41 -5.39 -2.36
C LEU A 10 2.56 -5.55 -3.37
N PHE A 11 2.85 -6.78 -3.81
CA PHE A 11 4.00 -7.11 -4.65
C PHE A 11 5.35 -6.66 -4.06
N CYS A 12 5.51 -6.84 -2.75
CA CYS A 12 6.70 -6.41 -2.01
C CYS A 12 8.00 -6.96 -2.61
N GLU A 13 8.04 -8.26 -2.92
CA GLU A 13 9.23 -8.91 -3.47
C GLU A 13 9.59 -8.38 -4.85
N GLU A 14 8.59 -8.12 -5.69
CA GLU A 14 8.79 -7.59 -7.03
C GLU A 14 9.23 -6.13 -6.99
N ILE A 15 8.64 -5.31 -6.12
CA ILE A 15 9.06 -3.92 -5.92
C ILE A 15 10.49 -3.86 -5.37
N LEU A 16 10.85 -4.74 -4.43
CA LEU A 16 12.21 -4.85 -3.91
C LEU A 16 13.19 -5.30 -5.00
N TYR A 17 12.80 -6.26 -5.84
CA TYR A 17 13.61 -6.71 -6.98
C TYR A 17 13.85 -5.56 -7.98
N ILE A 18 12.80 -4.81 -8.32
CA ILE A 18 12.91 -3.65 -9.21
C ILE A 18 13.82 -2.57 -8.62
N SER A 19 13.72 -2.29 -7.32
CA SER A 19 14.66 -1.42 -6.61
C SER A 19 16.11 -1.89 -6.76
N LYS A 20 16.38 -3.18 -6.56
CA LYS A 20 17.73 -3.76 -6.74
C LYS A 20 18.24 -3.55 -8.16
N LEU A 21 17.39 -3.65 -9.19
CA LEU A 21 17.78 -3.38 -10.58
C LEU A 21 18.16 -1.91 -10.79
N PHE A 22 17.38 -0.96 -10.26
CA PHE A 22 17.72 0.48 -10.33
C PHE A 22 19.03 0.79 -9.62
N ASN A 23 19.24 0.25 -8.41
CA ASN A 23 20.48 0.43 -7.64
C ASN A 23 21.73 -0.11 -8.33
N ASN A 24 21.56 -1.07 -9.24
CA ASN A 24 22.64 -1.60 -10.08
C ASN A 24 22.88 -0.77 -11.35
N GLY A 25 22.25 0.40 -11.49
CA GLY A 25 22.43 1.29 -12.63
C GLY A 25 21.76 0.82 -13.93
N ASN A 26 20.80 -0.10 -13.85
CA ASN A 26 20.03 -0.51 -15.04
C ASN A 26 19.16 0.66 -15.50
N SER A 27 19.08 0.88 -16.82
CA SER A 27 18.14 1.85 -17.39
C SER A 27 16.69 1.38 -17.20
N LEU A 28 15.74 2.32 -17.27
CA LEU A 28 14.31 1.98 -17.19
C LEU A 28 13.91 0.98 -18.28
N GLU A 29 14.40 1.15 -19.50
CA GLU A 29 14.14 0.22 -20.62
C GLU A 29 14.59 -1.21 -20.30
N MET A 30 15.81 -1.38 -19.75
CA MET A 30 16.31 -2.71 -19.33
C MET A 30 15.48 -3.31 -18.19
N ILE A 31 14.98 -2.48 -17.28
CA ILE A 31 14.12 -2.92 -16.18
C ILE A 31 12.76 -3.36 -16.72
N GLU A 32 12.17 -2.59 -17.63
CA GLU A 32 10.92 -2.94 -18.31
C GLU A 32 11.04 -4.28 -19.04
N GLU A 33 12.09 -4.49 -19.83
CA GLU A 33 12.36 -5.75 -20.51
C GLU A 33 12.45 -6.94 -19.53
N ARG A 34 13.16 -6.77 -18.40
CA ARG A 34 13.27 -7.81 -17.37
C ARG A 34 11.92 -8.11 -16.70
N ILE A 35 11.14 -7.09 -16.36
CA ILE A 35 9.79 -7.26 -15.80
C ILE A 35 8.87 -7.97 -16.79
N HIS A 36 8.95 -7.64 -18.08
CA HIS A 36 8.17 -8.28 -19.14
C HIS A 36 8.57 -9.75 -19.38
N ALA A 37 9.84 -10.09 -19.22
CA ALA A 37 10.31 -11.47 -19.32
C ALA A 37 9.89 -12.34 -18.12
N LEU A 38 9.82 -11.77 -16.91
CA LEU A 38 9.57 -12.51 -15.67
C LEU A 38 8.09 -12.63 -15.29
N TYR A 39 7.26 -11.67 -15.67
CA TYR A 39 5.88 -11.59 -15.21
C TYR A 39 4.87 -11.58 -16.36
N SER A 40 3.63 -11.95 -16.03
CA SER A 40 2.54 -11.88 -17.01
C SER A 40 2.29 -10.43 -17.45
N PRO A 41 1.82 -10.18 -18.69
CA PRO A 41 1.63 -8.82 -19.20
C PRO A 41 0.79 -7.92 -18.27
N GLN A 42 -0.23 -8.49 -17.62
CA GLN A 42 -1.06 -7.77 -16.66
C GLN A 42 -0.27 -7.35 -15.41
N LYS A 43 0.56 -8.25 -14.85
CA LYS A 43 1.37 -7.95 -13.67
C LYS A 43 2.49 -6.97 -13.99
N SER A 44 3.17 -7.13 -15.12
CA SER A 44 4.21 -6.21 -15.59
C SER A 44 3.67 -4.79 -15.71
N ARG A 45 2.49 -4.62 -16.34
CA ARG A 45 1.83 -3.32 -16.45
C ARG A 45 1.56 -2.68 -15.08
N ILE A 46 1.11 -3.45 -14.11
CA ILE A 46 0.76 -2.92 -12.78
C ILE A 46 2.01 -2.54 -11.99
N LEU A 47 3.06 -3.36 -12.06
CA LEU A 47 4.36 -3.01 -11.47
C LEU A 47 4.91 -1.73 -12.08
N TYR A 48 4.79 -1.58 -13.41
CA TYR A 48 5.18 -0.36 -14.10
C TYR A 48 4.39 0.86 -13.65
N GLU A 49 3.06 0.77 -13.66
CA GLU A 49 2.18 1.86 -13.21
C GLU A 49 2.54 2.29 -11.77
N ARG A 50 2.88 1.35 -10.88
CA ARG A 50 3.30 1.64 -9.50
C ARG A 50 4.66 2.34 -9.44
N ILE A 51 5.69 1.84 -10.14
CA ILE A 51 7.05 2.39 -10.05
C ILE A 51 7.19 3.73 -10.80
N ALA A 52 6.39 3.98 -11.85
CA ALA A 52 6.43 5.23 -12.62
C ALA A 52 6.09 6.46 -11.77
N PHE A 53 5.37 6.30 -10.65
CA PHE A 53 5.06 7.38 -9.72
C PHE A 53 6.23 7.77 -8.80
N LEU A 54 7.24 6.91 -8.67
CA LEU A 54 8.41 7.21 -7.87
C LEU A 54 9.42 7.90 -8.77
N LYS A 55 9.84 9.12 -8.41
CA LYS A 55 11.09 9.66 -8.94
C LYS A 55 12.19 8.63 -8.67
N TYR A 56 13.07 8.41 -9.65
CA TYR A 56 14.17 7.43 -9.62
C TYR A 56 14.82 7.26 -8.23
N ASP A 57 15.03 8.37 -7.53
CA ASP A 57 15.62 8.44 -6.20
C ASP A 57 14.87 7.58 -5.16
N PHE A 58 13.54 7.63 -5.11
CA PHE A 58 12.78 6.95 -4.06
C PHE A 58 12.75 5.42 -4.23
N VAL A 59 12.70 4.90 -5.46
CA VAL A 59 12.77 3.44 -5.69
C VAL A 59 14.16 2.93 -5.28
N SER A 60 15.22 3.66 -5.62
CA SER A 60 16.60 3.31 -5.31
C SER A 60 16.91 3.32 -3.80
N GLU A 61 16.16 4.10 -3.02
CA GLU A 61 16.31 4.17 -1.55
C GLU A 61 15.74 2.93 -0.83
N ILE A 62 14.98 2.06 -1.50
CA ILE A 62 14.43 0.82 -0.91
C ILE A 62 15.56 -0.21 -0.76
N LYS A 63 16.25 -0.17 0.38
CA LYS A 63 17.40 -1.04 0.68
C LYS A 63 17.12 -2.17 1.67
N THR A 64 15.97 -2.12 2.34
CA THR A 64 15.70 -2.98 3.50
C THR A 64 14.83 -4.18 3.15
N GLU A 65 15.20 -5.34 3.69
CA GLU A 65 14.38 -6.56 3.70
C GLU A 65 13.44 -6.57 4.93
N GLN A 66 13.44 -5.50 5.74
CA GLN A 66 12.47 -5.32 6.81
C GLN A 66 11.06 -5.28 6.22
N ASN A 67 10.34 -6.36 6.46
CA ASN A 67 9.08 -6.68 5.81
C ASN A 67 8.04 -5.56 5.97
N LEU A 68 7.97 -4.94 7.14
CA LEU A 68 6.99 -3.91 7.46
C LEU A 68 7.17 -2.61 6.66
N VAL A 69 8.40 -2.10 6.54
CA VAL A 69 8.70 -0.87 5.78
C VAL A 69 8.40 -1.07 4.31
N LEU A 70 8.82 -2.22 3.76
CA LEU A 70 8.57 -2.56 2.37
C LEU A 70 7.07 -2.66 2.07
N LYS A 71 6.29 -3.25 2.99
CA LYS A 71 4.82 -3.29 2.90
C LYS A 71 4.21 -1.90 2.83
N TYR A 72 4.65 -0.95 3.66
CA TYR A 72 4.16 0.42 3.61
C TYR A 72 4.51 1.15 2.33
N ILE A 73 5.75 1.00 1.85
CA ILE A 73 6.15 1.58 0.57
C ILE A 73 5.29 1.03 -0.57
N CYS A 74 5.07 -0.30 -0.58
CA CYS A 74 4.22 -0.93 -1.59
C CYS A 74 2.76 -0.49 -1.48
N PHE A 75 2.24 -0.33 -0.26
CA PHE A 75 0.88 0.16 -0.03
C PHE A 75 0.72 1.63 -0.47
N TYR A 76 1.70 2.48 -0.15
CA TYR A 76 1.75 3.86 -0.62
C TYR A 76 1.74 3.93 -2.15
N LEU A 77 2.53 3.10 -2.84
CA LEU A 77 2.53 3.03 -4.30
C LEU A 77 1.14 2.72 -4.85
N ILE A 78 0.41 1.81 -4.21
CA ILE A 78 -0.97 1.51 -4.58
C ILE A 78 -1.85 2.74 -4.39
N MET A 79 -1.79 3.41 -3.24
CA MET A 79 -2.57 4.63 -2.98
C MET A 79 -2.33 5.72 -4.03
N ARG A 80 -1.10 5.85 -4.54
CA ARG A 80 -0.76 6.82 -5.60
C ARG A 80 -1.39 6.47 -6.95
N THR A 81 -1.54 5.18 -7.24
CA THR A 81 -2.17 4.69 -8.47
C THR A 81 -3.70 4.58 -8.36
N ASP A 82 -4.23 4.38 -7.15
CA ASP A 82 -5.64 4.17 -6.87
C ASP A 82 -6.23 5.32 -6.05
N LYS A 83 -6.75 6.33 -6.76
CA LYS A 83 -7.39 7.50 -6.17
C LYS A 83 -8.58 7.16 -5.27
N CYS A 84 -9.30 6.07 -5.56
CA CYS A 84 -10.46 5.66 -4.75
C CYS A 84 -10.01 5.12 -3.39
N LEU A 85 -8.96 4.30 -3.35
CA LEU A 85 -8.36 3.83 -2.10
C LEU A 85 -7.81 5.01 -1.29
N MET A 86 -7.10 5.93 -1.93
CA MET A 86 -6.57 7.12 -1.27
C MET A 86 -7.68 8.00 -0.68
N ALA A 87 -8.74 8.26 -1.44
CA ALA A 87 -9.90 9.03 -0.96
C ALA A 87 -10.62 8.32 0.20
N PHE A 88 -10.77 6.99 0.13
CA PHE A 88 -11.35 6.21 1.21
C PHE A 88 -10.53 6.35 2.50
N LEU A 89 -9.21 6.19 2.42
CA LEU A 89 -8.34 6.31 3.58
C LEU A 89 -8.39 7.71 4.21
N HIS A 90 -8.43 8.75 3.37
CA HIS A 90 -8.56 10.13 3.84
C HIS A 90 -9.91 10.36 4.52
N PHE A 91 -11.01 9.95 3.89
CA PHE A 91 -12.35 10.01 4.48
C PHE A 91 -12.40 9.26 5.81
N PHE A 92 -11.90 8.03 5.83
CA PHE A 92 -11.95 7.18 7.01
C PHE A 92 -11.12 7.75 8.16
N TYR A 93 -9.97 8.34 7.86
CA TYR A 93 -9.13 9.04 8.84
C TYR A 93 -9.87 10.19 9.53
N HIS A 94 -10.46 11.09 8.74
CA HIS A 94 -11.14 12.27 9.29
C HIS A 94 -12.41 11.92 10.07
N GLU A 95 -13.17 10.92 9.61
CA GLU A 95 -14.48 10.61 10.18
C GLU A 95 -14.41 9.66 11.38
N TYR A 96 -13.47 8.71 11.39
CA TYR A 96 -13.54 7.58 12.34
C TYR A 96 -12.32 7.45 13.25
N LEU A 97 -11.10 7.72 12.77
CA LEU A 97 -9.87 7.44 13.54
C LEU A 97 -9.56 8.42 14.67
N LEU A 98 -10.28 9.54 14.75
CA LEU A 98 -10.24 10.42 15.93
C LEU A 98 -10.96 9.80 17.14
N LEU A 99 -11.66 8.67 16.96
CA LEU A 99 -12.37 7.94 18.00
C LEU A 99 -11.59 6.66 18.35
N TYR A 100 -11.44 6.34 19.64
CA TYR A 100 -10.65 5.18 20.10
C TYR A 100 -11.26 3.84 19.60
N ASP A 101 -10.39 2.89 19.22
CA ASP A 101 -10.67 1.50 18.80
C ASP A 101 -11.67 1.34 17.64
N VAL A 102 -11.27 1.86 16.48
CA VAL A 102 -12.11 1.83 15.29
C VAL A 102 -12.13 0.45 14.65
N ASN A 103 -13.32 -0.13 14.54
CA ASN A 103 -13.58 -1.29 13.70
C ASN A 103 -13.88 -0.84 12.26
N LEU A 104 -13.15 -1.39 11.30
CA LEU A 104 -13.45 -1.26 9.88
C LEU A 104 -14.59 -2.22 9.51
N GLU A 105 -15.78 -1.70 9.32
CA GLU A 105 -16.87 -2.47 8.76
C GLU A 105 -16.81 -2.46 7.24
N ARG A 106 -16.91 -3.65 6.63
CA ARG A 106 -17.00 -3.77 5.16
C ARG A 106 -18.13 -2.90 4.57
N ASN A 107 -19.21 -2.71 5.31
CA ASN A 107 -20.34 -1.88 4.89
C ASN A 107 -20.01 -0.38 4.84
N GLN A 108 -19.09 0.12 5.68
CA GLN A 108 -18.63 1.51 5.61
C GLN A 108 -17.88 1.74 4.30
N LEU A 109 -16.96 0.83 3.96
CA LEU A 109 -16.23 0.90 2.69
C LEU A 109 -17.16 0.76 1.48
N LEU A 110 -18.15 -0.14 1.54
CA LEU A 110 -19.13 -0.30 0.47
C LEU A 110 -19.97 0.97 0.26
N ARG A 111 -20.42 1.62 1.35
CA ARG A 111 -21.16 2.89 1.29
C ARG A 111 -20.32 4.00 0.70
N PHE A 112 -19.05 4.10 1.09
CA PHE A 112 -18.12 5.07 0.52
C PHE A 112 -18.00 4.88 -1.00
N LEU A 113 -17.71 3.66 -1.46
CA LEU A 113 -17.55 3.39 -2.89
C LEU A 113 -18.84 3.58 -3.72
N LEU A 114 -20.01 3.35 -3.10
CA LEU A 114 -21.31 3.67 -3.71
C LEU A 114 -21.51 5.18 -3.91
N GLY A 115 -20.98 6.01 -3.00
CA GLY A 115 -21.02 7.47 -3.13
C GLY A 115 -20.04 8.02 -4.16
N GLU A 116 -18.87 7.38 -4.31
CA GLU A 116 -17.77 7.88 -5.15
C GLU A 116 -17.74 7.34 -6.59
N THR A 117 -18.47 6.26 -6.89
CA THR A 117 -18.35 5.57 -8.19
C THR A 117 -19.70 5.13 -8.77
N THR A 118 -19.74 4.90 -10.09
CA THR A 118 -20.92 4.37 -10.80
C THR A 118 -20.81 2.87 -11.08
N TRP A 119 -20.02 2.14 -10.28
CA TRP A 119 -19.77 0.72 -10.51
C TRP A 119 -20.97 -0.14 -10.13
N SER A 120 -21.10 -1.30 -10.80
CA SER A 120 -22.11 -2.29 -10.40
C SER A 120 -21.82 -2.84 -9.02
N LEU A 121 -22.87 -3.26 -8.30
CA LEU A 121 -22.76 -3.82 -6.94
C LEU A 121 -21.70 -4.93 -6.86
N LYS A 122 -21.70 -5.86 -7.82
CA LYS A 122 -20.71 -6.95 -7.91
C LYS A 122 -19.27 -6.45 -8.05
N LYS A 123 -19.04 -5.31 -8.71
CA LYS A 123 -17.71 -4.71 -8.84
C LYS A 123 -17.31 -3.99 -7.55
N LEU A 124 -18.24 -3.30 -6.91
CA LEU A 124 -18.04 -2.64 -5.62
C LEU A 124 -17.64 -3.64 -4.53
N GLU A 125 -18.37 -4.75 -4.41
CA GLU A 125 -18.06 -5.81 -3.45
C GLU A 125 -16.66 -6.37 -3.64
N ARG A 126 -16.28 -6.65 -4.89
CA ARG A 126 -14.92 -7.13 -5.21
C ARG A 126 -13.86 -6.10 -4.87
N GLN A 127 -14.13 -4.81 -5.07
CA GLN A 127 -13.19 -3.76 -4.70
C GLN A 127 -13.06 -3.63 -3.18
N CYS A 128 -14.17 -3.77 -2.44
CA CYS A 128 -14.14 -3.78 -0.98
C CYS A 128 -13.24 -4.89 -0.45
N ASP A 129 -13.43 -6.10 -0.98
CA ASP A 129 -12.65 -7.27 -0.58
C ASP A 129 -11.16 -7.09 -0.91
N LEU A 130 -10.86 -6.46 -2.06
CA LEU A 130 -9.49 -6.12 -2.45
C LEU A 130 -8.86 -5.10 -1.49
N TYR A 131 -9.56 -4.03 -1.14
CA TYR A 131 -9.02 -3.01 -0.23
C TYR A 131 -8.80 -3.56 1.18
N ILE A 132 -9.74 -4.34 1.72
CA ILE A 132 -9.55 -5.02 3.00
C ILE A 132 -8.32 -5.94 2.94
N LYS A 133 -8.17 -6.71 1.86
CA LYS A 133 -6.99 -7.55 1.66
C LYS A 133 -5.69 -6.73 1.65
N LEU A 134 -5.65 -5.61 0.94
CA LEU A 134 -4.48 -4.74 0.87
C LEU A 134 -4.14 -4.12 2.23
N LEU A 135 -5.16 -3.69 2.98
CA LEU A 135 -4.99 -3.16 4.34
C LEU A 135 -4.44 -4.23 5.30
N LEU A 136 -4.90 -5.48 5.19
CA LEU A 136 -4.37 -6.61 5.95
C LEU A 136 -2.93 -6.94 5.56
N GLU A 137 -2.63 -7.02 4.26
CA GLU A 137 -1.27 -7.29 3.78
C GLU A 137 -0.28 -6.21 4.23
N ALA A 138 -0.75 -4.96 4.27
CA ALA A 138 0.02 -3.80 4.73
C ALA A 138 0.06 -3.66 6.25
N GLU A 139 -0.61 -4.54 7.01
CA GLU A 139 -0.70 -4.46 8.47
C GLU A 139 -1.29 -3.12 8.97
N MET A 140 -2.15 -2.49 8.16
CA MET A 140 -2.92 -1.30 8.55
C MET A 140 -4.11 -1.66 9.43
N ILE A 141 -4.66 -2.85 9.22
CA ILE A 141 -5.72 -3.45 10.02
C ILE A 141 -5.33 -4.87 10.40
N VAL A 142 -5.80 -5.33 11.55
CA VAL A 142 -5.70 -6.72 11.99
C VAL A 142 -7.08 -7.36 12.04
N LYS A 143 -7.13 -8.67 11.75
CA LYS A 143 -8.36 -9.45 11.88
C LYS A 143 -8.42 -10.10 13.26
N GLN A 144 -9.39 -9.68 14.08
CA GLN A 144 -9.67 -10.29 15.38
C GLN A 144 -11.09 -10.88 15.37
N GLY A 145 -11.18 -12.22 15.25
CA GLY A 145 -12.46 -12.89 15.04
C GLY A 145 -13.16 -12.42 13.76
N ASN A 146 -14.34 -11.81 13.92
CA ASN A 146 -15.13 -11.24 12.81
C ASN A 146 -14.94 -9.73 12.62
N GLN A 147 -14.01 -9.13 13.38
CA GLN A 147 -13.74 -7.69 13.35
C GLN A 147 -12.43 -7.41 12.62
N PHE A 148 -12.37 -6.23 12.00
CA PHE A 148 -11.16 -5.68 11.37
C PHE A 148 -10.78 -4.42 12.14
N ILE A 149 -9.76 -4.49 12.97
CA ILE A 149 -9.40 -3.40 13.88
C ILE A 149 -8.26 -2.61 13.25
N TRP A 150 -8.37 -1.28 13.28
CA TRP A 150 -7.27 -0.41 12.87
C TRP A 150 -6.13 -0.46 13.88
N GLU A 151 -4.93 -0.71 13.36
CA GLU A 151 -3.71 -0.55 14.14
C GLU A 151 -3.43 0.95 14.29
N LYS A 152 -3.25 1.43 15.53
CA LYS A 152 -3.05 2.87 15.85
C LYS A 152 -1.66 3.39 15.50
N HIS A 153 -0.77 2.50 15.13
CA HIS A 153 0.45 2.88 14.47
C HIS A 153 0.06 3.53 13.14
N TYR A 154 0.62 4.69 12.79
CA TYR A 154 0.56 5.30 11.45
C TYR A 154 -0.63 6.21 11.11
N PHE A 155 -0.43 7.53 11.24
CA PHE A 155 -1.14 8.52 10.44
C PHE A 155 -0.24 9.67 10.01
N ASP A 156 0.32 9.54 8.80
CA ASP A 156 0.22 10.53 7.71
C ASP A 156 0.91 9.99 6.43
N ILE A 157 0.52 8.79 5.98
CA ILE A 157 1.06 8.15 4.76
C ILE A 157 0.70 8.92 3.47
N SER A 158 0.07 10.09 3.60
CA SER A 158 -0.33 10.95 2.50
C SER A 158 0.80 11.88 2.03
N ASP A 159 1.80 12.14 2.88
CA ASP A 159 2.93 13.01 2.56
C ASP A 159 4.20 12.22 2.17
N GLU A 160 4.64 12.35 0.92
CA GLU A 160 5.91 11.81 0.42
C GLU A 160 7.10 12.29 1.26
N LYS A 161 7.06 13.52 1.80
CA LYS A 161 8.09 14.02 2.71
C LYS A 161 8.09 13.26 4.03
N MET A 162 6.94 12.87 4.57
CA MET A 162 6.86 12.09 5.79
C MET A 162 7.26 10.63 5.54
N ILE A 163 6.94 10.04 4.38
CA ILE A 163 7.45 8.72 4.01
C ILE A 163 8.96 8.79 3.87
N ARG A 164 9.53 9.74 3.12
CA ARG A 164 11.00 9.95 3.00
C ARG A 164 11.66 10.27 4.35
N GLN A 165 11.03 11.10 5.19
CA GLN A 165 11.52 11.37 6.54
C GLN A 165 11.43 10.13 7.41
N ASN A 166 10.43 9.28 7.28
CA ASN A 166 10.36 8.00 7.98
C ASN A 166 11.30 6.96 7.37
N THR A 167 11.51 6.86 6.06
CA THR A 167 12.62 6.06 5.51
C THR A 167 14.00 6.57 5.95
N ASN A 168 14.10 7.75 6.60
CA ASN A 168 15.34 8.25 7.22
C ASN A 168 15.28 8.31 8.77
N ASN A 169 14.10 8.46 9.40
CA ASN A 169 13.85 8.61 10.84
C ASN A 169 13.27 7.35 11.50
N PHE A 170 12.58 6.49 10.76
CA PHE A 170 12.23 5.12 11.19
C PHE A 170 13.51 4.34 11.53
N PHE A 171 14.62 4.61 10.82
CA PHE A 171 15.94 4.08 11.16
C PHE A 171 16.51 4.57 12.51
N ASN A 172 16.08 5.73 13.00
CA ASN A 172 16.52 6.27 14.30
C ASN A 172 15.52 6.00 15.44
N ASN A 173 14.22 5.85 15.15
CA ASN A 173 13.18 5.75 16.17
C ASN A 173 12.54 4.36 16.31
N LEU A 174 12.84 3.36 15.46
CA LEU A 174 12.44 1.98 15.75
C LEU A 174 13.24 1.34 16.89
N VAL A 175 14.38 1.92 17.28
CA VAL A 175 15.11 1.55 18.51
C VAL A 175 14.45 2.13 19.77
N LEU A 176 13.49 3.05 19.64
CA LEU A 176 12.76 3.63 20.78
C LEU A 176 11.39 2.97 21.03
N GLY A 177 10.94 2.06 20.14
CA GLY A 177 9.78 1.20 20.39
C GLY A 177 10.02 0.08 21.42
N GLU A 178 11.29 -0.26 21.69
CA GLU A 178 11.69 -1.22 22.73
C GLU A 178 12.16 -0.56 24.05
N GLN A 179 12.08 0.77 24.19
CA GLN A 179 12.37 1.47 25.46
C GLN A 179 11.13 2.00 26.21
N LEU A 180 9.91 1.68 25.74
CA LEU A 180 8.69 1.93 26.50
C LEU A 180 8.13 0.65 27.12
N ILE A 181 8.99 -0.09 27.84
CA ILE A 181 8.57 -0.76 29.07
C ILE A 181 9.21 0.01 30.23
N CYS A 182 8.41 0.80 30.95
CA CYS A 182 8.35 0.91 32.41
C CYS A 182 7.56 2.17 32.79
N GLY A 183 6.35 1.97 33.34
CA GLY A 183 5.44 3.01 33.83
C GLY A 183 4.02 2.51 33.88
#